data_AF-A0A212KSU4-F1
#
_entry.id   AF-A0A212KSU4-F1
#
_cell.length_a   1.000
_cell.length_b   1.000
_cell.length_c   1.000
_cell.angle_alpha   90.00
_cell.angle_beta   90.00
_cell.angle_gamma   90.00
#
_symmetry.space_group_name_H-M   'P 1'
#
loop_
_entity.id
_entity.type
_entity.pdbx_description
1 polymer ?
#
loop_
_entity_poly.entity_id
_entity_poly.type
_entity_poly.pdbx_seq_one_letter_code
_entity_poly.pdbx_strand_id
1 'polypeptide(L)'
;MPELQRQEDDHKRQNEKSELLKSSMEKLKERGESHLRDRYGFSSDFLAKVQSQERAMELCEKAMETLADDYVEALVQFKEATEATHALEALEKGEALWQGEASIIRYFDKEGGEAQFLNGIREQTFVVLQDRLETSADTCTQHPTPENVALCLAILSVMDSVLGEMGVPPVSPERERLRDIARAFV
;
A
#
# COMPACT_ATOMS: atom_id res chain seq x y z
N MET A 1 52.11 0.48 -32.82
CA MET A 1 51.13 1.00 -31.85
C MET A 1 49.97 1.73 -32.56
N PRO A 2 49.08 1.07 -33.31
CA PRO A 2 47.95 1.74 -34.00
C PRO A 2 46.55 1.37 -33.43
N GLU A 3 46.45 0.39 -32.53
CA GLU A 3 45.18 -0.16 -32.06
C GLU A 3 44.57 0.61 -30.88
N LEU A 4 45.39 1.23 -30.02
CA LEU A 4 44.93 2.06 -28.89
C LEU A 4 44.28 3.38 -29.36
N GLN A 5 44.79 4.00 -30.43
CA GLN A 5 44.21 5.24 -30.99
C GLN A 5 42.87 5.00 -31.70
N ARG A 6 42.63 3.81 -32.28
CA ARG A 6 41.33 3.49 -32.89
C ARG A 6 40.23 3.29 -31.84
N GLN A 7 40.55 2.72 -30.68
CA GLN A 7 39.57 2.52 -29.61
C GLN A 7 39.17 3.82 -28.90
N GLU A 8 40.10 4.79 -28.73
CA GLU A 8 39.78 6.10 -28.16
C GLU A 8 38.90 6.96 -29.10
N ASP A 9 39.12 6.87 -30.42
CA ASP A 9 38.32 7.60 -31.41
C ASP A 9 36.90 7.02 -31.56
N ASP A 10 36.73 5.69 -31.44
CA ASP A 10 35.41 5.05 -31.48
C ASP A 10 34.60 5.33 -30.19
N HIS A 11 35.25 5.38 -29.03
CA HIS A 11 34.59 5.79 -27.78
C HIS A 11 34.18 7.27 -27.77
N LYS A 12 35.01 8.18 -28.31
CA LYS A 12 34.62 9.58 -28.48
C LYS A 12 33.43 9.74 -29.41
N ARG A 13 33.40 9.03 -30.54
CA ARG A 13 32.27 9.07 -31.49
C ARG A 13 30.98 8.47 -30.90
N GLN A 14 31.07 7.47 -30.04
CA GLN A 14 29.90 6.94 -29.32
C GLN A 14 29.38 7.92 -28.27
N ASN A 15 30.27 8.59 -27.53
CA ASN A 15 29.87 9.62 -26.56
C ASN A 15 29.23 10.83 -27.24
N GLU A 16 29.81 11.32 -28.34
CA GLU A 16 29.24 12.41 -29.14
C GLU A 16 27.85 12.04 -29.69
N LYS A 17 27.67 10.80 -30.15
CA LYS A 17 26.35 10.31 -30.59
C LYS A 17 25.36 10.21 -29.43
N SER A 18 25.81 9.79 -28.24
CA SER A 18 24.97 9.72 -27.04
C SER A 18 24.56 11.12 -26.54
N GLU A 19 25.47 12.10 -26.58
CA GLU A 19 25.19 13.50 -26.26
C GLU A 19 24.28 14.16 -27.30
N LEU A 20 24.47 13.87 -28.59
CA LEU A 20 23.57 14.31 -29.65
C LEU A 20 22.17 13.71 -29.49
N LEU A 21 22.07 12.45 -29.09
CA LEU A 21 20.79 11.80 -28.81
C LEU A 21 20.12 12.41 -27.58
N LYS A 22 20.86 12.64 -26.49
CA LYS A 22 20.36 13.33 -25.29
C LYS A 22 19.88 14.75 -25.61
N SER A 23 20.66 15.54 -26.36
CA SER A 23 20.23 16.89 -26.76
C SER A 23 19.04 16.84 -27.72
N SER A 24 18.93 15.81 -28.54
CA SER A 24 17.78 15.62 -29.44
C SER A 24 16.53 15.19 -28.67
N MET A 25 16.67 14.38 -27.63
CA MET A 25 15.60 13.99 -26.72
C MET A 25 15.15 15.15 -25.83
N GLU A 26 16.07 15.97 -25.32
CA GLU A 26 15.74 17.20 -24.60
C GLU A 26 15.02 18.19 -25.52
N LYS A 27 15.49 18.38 -26.75
CA LYS A 27 14.80 19.21 -27.76
C LYS A 27 13.43 18.66 -28.14
N LEU A 28 13.24 17.33 -28.14
CA LEU A 28 11.94 16.71 -28.37
C LEU A 28 10.99 16.90 -27.18
N LYS A 29 11.51 16.87 -25.95
CA LYS A 29 10.75 17.14 -24.73
C LYS A 29 10.31 18.60 -24.64
N GLU A 30 11.24 19.55 -24.89
CA GLU A 30 10.94 20.99 -24.97
C GLU A 30 9.99 21.34 -26.14
N ARG A 31 10.14 20.67 -27.29
CA ARG A 31 9.24 20.87 -28.44
C ARG A 31 7.87 20.23 -28.22
N GLY A 32 7.78 19.09 -27.54
CA GLY A 32 6.50 18.44 -27.23
C GLY A 32 5.64 19.30 -26.31
N GLU A 33 6.24 19.85 -25.25
CA GLU A 33 5.56 20.74 -24.31
C GLU A 33 5.15 22.08 -24.94
N SER A 34 6.00 22.69 -25.78
CA SER A 34 5.65 23.94 -26.47
C SER A 34 4.66 23.75 -27.63
N HIS A 35 4.74 22.66 -28.40
CA HIS A 35 3.77 22.40 -29.47
C HIS A 35 2.37 22.06 -28.96
N LEU A 36 2.24 21.39 -27.82
CA LEU A 36 0.91 21.15 -27.22
C LEU A 36 0.28 22.46 -26.74
N ARG A 37 1.09 23.38 -26.21
CA ARG A 37 0.68 24.71 -25.74
C ARG A 37 0.25 25.63 -26.90
N ASP A 38 1.00 25.64 -28.00
CA ASP A 38 0.77 26.54 -29.13
C ASP A 38 -0.31 26.05 -30.12
N ARG A 39 -0.52 24.73 -30.25
CA ARG A 39 -1.50 24.17 -31.22
C ARG A 39 -2.88 23.89 -30.64
N TYR A 40 -2.97 23.64 -29.33
CA TYR A 40 -4.23 23.26 -28.66
C TYR A 40 -4.68 24.24 -27.56
N GLY A 41 -3.87 25.26 -27.24
CA GLY A 41 -4.26 26.33 -26.31
C GLY A 41 -4.39 25.88 -24.85
N PHE A 42 -3.81 24.75 -24.47
CA PHE A 42 -3.84 24.30 -23.08
C PHE A 42 -2.97 25.22 -22.22
N SER A 43 -3.56 25.81 -21.18
CA SER A 43 -2.82 26.67 -20.24
C SER A 43 -1.74 25.85 -19.51
N SER A 44 -0.67 26.51 -19.06
CA SER A 44 0.32 25.90 -18.15
C SER A 44 -0.34 25.24 -16.95
N ASP A 45 -1.44 25.82 -16.48
CA ASP A 45 -2.23 25.31 -15.35
C ASP A 45 -2.97 24.02 -15.71
N PHE A 46 -3.40 23.85 -16.96
CA PHE A 46 -3.99 22.61 -17.45
C PHE A 46 -2.94 21.50 -17.53
N LEU A 47 -1.77 21.77 -18.12
CA LEU A 47 -0.68 20.80 -18.22
C LEU A 47 -0.16 20.38 -16.84
N ALA A 48 -0.01 21.33 -15.90
CA ALA A 48 0.37 21.04 -14.53
C ALA A 48 -0.69 20.23 -13.78
N LYS A 49 -1.98 20.48 -14.03
CA LYS A 49 -3.08 19.67 -13.49
C LYS A 49 -3.08 18.24 -14.04
N VAL A 50 -2.84 18.06 -15.34
CA VAL A 50 -2.76 16.74 -15.97
C VAL A 50 -1.58 15.95 -15.40
N GLN A 51 -0.38 16.53 -15.33
CA GLN A 51 0.79 15.87 -14.73
C GLN A 51 0.58 15.55 -13.24
N SER A 52 -0.11 16.44 -12.50
CA SER A 52 -0.47 16.19 -11.10
C SER A 52 -1.51 15.07 -10.96
N GLN A 53 -2.41 14.89 -11.94
CA GLN A 53 -3.39 13.82 -11.94
C GLN A 53 -2.76 12.48 -12.34
N GLU A 54 -1.88 12.46 -13.35
CA GLU A 54 -1.13 11.26 -13.74
C GLU A 54 -0.29 10.74 -12.57
N ARG A 55 0.44 11.62 -11.89
CA ARG A 55 1.22 11.24 -10.70
C ARG A 55 0.35 10.76 -9.54
N ALA A 56 -0.86 11.31 -9.38
CA ALA A 56 -1.81 10.86 -8.37
C ALA A 56 -2.33 9.45 -8.69
N MET A 57 -2.67 9.17 -9.96
CA MET A 57 -3.09 7.84 -10.40
C MET A 57 -1.97 6.81 -10.23
N GLU A 58 -0.73 7.13 -10.63
CA GLU A 58 0.42 6.24 -10.43
C GLU A 58 0.64 5.87 -8.95
N LEU A 59 0.45 6.85 -8.04
CA LEU A 59 0.56 6.59 -6.60
C LEU A 59 -0.58 5.73 -6.08
N CYS A 60 -1.83 5.95 -6.53
CA CYS A 60 -2.96 5.09 -6.19
C CYS A 60 -2.80 3.67 -6.72
N GLU A 61 -2.42 3.49 -7.98
CA GLU A 61 -2.20 2.18 -8.60
C GLU A 61 -1.15 1.39 -7.83
N LYS A 62 -0.02 2.05 -7.50
CA LYS A 62 1.03 1.43 -6.71
C LYS A 62 0.55 1.07 -5.30
N ALA A 63 -0.18 1.96 -4.63
CA ALA A 63 -0.73 1.69 -3.31
C ALA A 63 -1.71 0.51 -3.33
N MET A 64 -2.55 0.42 -4.37
CA MET A 64 -3.46 -0.71 -4.57
C MET A 64 -2.70 -2.02 -4.84
N GLU A 65 -1.63 -1.99 -5.63
CA GLU A 65 -0.77 -3.15 -5.89
C GLU A 65 -0.10 -3.63 -4.59
N THR A 66 0.48 -2.73 -3.80
CA THR A 66 1.04 -3.06 -2.48
C THR A 66 -0.01 -3.64 -1.53
N LEU A 67 -1.25 -3.13 -1.54
CA LEU A 67 -2.34 -3.71 -0.75
C LEU A 67 -2.82 -5.08 -1.28
N ALA A 68 -2.77 -5.30 -2.59
CA ALA A 68 -3.19 -6.56 -3.18
C ALA A 68 -2.15 -7.67 -2.97
N ASP A 69 -0.87 -7.34 -2.97
CA ASP A 69 0.22 -8.31 -2.90
C ASP A 69 0.81 -8.36 -1.48
N ASP A 70 1.51 -7.31 -1.04
CA ASP A 70 2.31 -7.32 0.19
C ASP A 70 1.44 -7.40 1.45
N TYR A 71 0.30 -6.71 1.48
CA TYR A 71 -0.64 -6.77 2.61
C TYR A 71 -1.34 -8.14 2.67
N VAL A 72 -1.75 -8.68 1.54
CA VAL A 72 -2.35 -10.03 1.49
C VAL A 72 -1.33 -11.08 1.91
N GLU A 73 -0.08 -10.97 1.49
CA GLU A 73 1.00 -11.85 1.95
C GLU A 73 1.17 -11.77 3.47
N ALA A 74 1.17 -10.56 4.05
CA ALA A 74 1.23 -10.39 5.50
C ALA A 74 0.05 -11.05 6.22
N LEU A 75 -1.17 -10.95 5.68
CA LEU A 75 -2.34 -11.64 6.23
C LEU A 75 -2.25 -13.17 6.12
N VAL A 76 -1.69 -13.69 5.04
CA VAL A 76 -1.44 -15.13 4.87
C VAL A 76 -0.41 -15.60 5.92
N GLN A 77 0.70 -14.88 6.06
CA GLN A 77 1.72 -15.17 7.07
C GLN A 77 1.13 -15.14 8.48
N PHE A 78 0.31 -14.14 8.80
CA PHE A 78 -0.41 -14.03 10.07
C PHE A 78 -1.34 -15.24 10.30
N LYS A 79 -2.11 -15.65 9.29
CA LYS A 79 -3.05 -16.77 9.37
C LYS A 79 -2.33 -18.10 9.60
N GLU A 80 -1.21 -18.31 8.90
CA GLU A 80 -0.47 -19.57 8.89
C GLU A 80 0.57 -19.68 10.02
N ALA A 81 0.96 -18.58 10.66
CA ALA A 81 1.92 -18.58 11.74
C ALA A 81 1.48 -19.49 12.89
N THR A 82 2.35 -20.40 13.31
CA THR A 82 2.09 -21.30 14.45
C THR A 82 2.43 -20.62 15.78
N GLU A 83 3.50 -19.83 15.80
CA GLU A 83 3.97 -19.10 16.98
C GLU A 83 3.29 -17.74 17.07
N ALA A 84 2.86 -17.38 18.29
CA ALA A 84 2.13 -16.13 18.53
C ALA A 84 2.96 -14.88 18.23
N THR A 85 4.28 -14.93 18.45
CA THR A 85 5.22 -13.84 18.14
C THR A 85 5.28 -13.56 16.63
N HIS A 86 5.44 -14.59 15.81
CA HIS A 86 5.46 -14.42 14.35
C HIS A 86 4.10 -13.95 13.82
N ALA A 87 2.99 -14.41 14.40
CA ALA A 87 1.67 -13.90 14.06
C ALA A 87 1.56 -12.40 14.38
N LEU A 88 2.02 -11.97 15.57
CA LEU A 88 2.02 -10.55 15.95
C LEU A 88 2.87 -9.69 15.00
N GLU A 89 4.06 -10.15 14.64
CA GLU A 89 4.95 -9.44 13.69
C GLU A 89 4.30 -9.29 12.32
N ALA A 90 3.67 -10.35 11.80
CA ALA A 90 2.96 -10.31 10.53
C ALA A 90 1.76 -9.36 10.57
N LEU A 91 1.00 -9.36 11.67
CA LEU A 91 -0.14 -8.46 11.87
C LEU A 91 0.31 -6.99 11.94
N GLU A 92 1.38 -6.69 12.68
CA GLU A 92 1.95 -5.34 12.77
C GLU A 92 2.43 -4.85 11.40
N LYS A 93 3.14 -5.70 10.65
CA LYS A 93 3.57 -5.38 9.28
C LYS A 93 2.37 -5.11 8.37
N GLY A 94 1.33 -5.95 8.43
CA GLY A 94 0.11 -5.79 7.66
C GLY A 94 -0.59 -4.45 7.97
N GLU A 95 -0.79 -4.13 9.25
CA GLU A 95 -1.43 -2.87 9.63
C GLU A 95 -0.58 -1.65 9.26
N ALA A 96 0.75 -1.73 9.32
CA ALA A 96 1.62 -0.65 8.87
C ALA A 96 1.48 -0.37 7.36
N LEU A 97 1.44 -1.43 6.54
CA LEU A 97 1.16 -1.33 5.10
C LEU A 97 -0.22 -0.73 4.86
N TRP A 98 -1.24 -1.21 5.58
CA TRP A 98 -2.59 -0.69 5.46
C TRP A 98 -2.66 0.81 5.73
N GLN A 99 -2.13 1.28 6.87
CA GLN A 99 -2.18 2.70 7.23
C GLN A 99 -1.45 3.59 6.21
N GLY A 100 -0.33 3.12 5.66
CA GLY A 100 0.40 3.82 4.61
C GLY A 100 -0.42 3.93 3.33
N GLU A 101 -0.74 2.79 2.73
CA GLU A 101 -1.30 2.73 1.38
C GLU A 101 -2.78 3.16 1.33
N ALA A 102 -3.58 2.79 2.32
CA ALA A 102 -4.99 3.23 2.38
C ALA A 102 -5.09 4.75 2.55
N SER A 103 -4.11 5.40 3.21
CA SER A 103 -4.10 6.88 3.33
C SER A 103 -3.83 7.56 2.00
N ILE A 104 -2.96 6.99 1.17
CA ILE A 104 -2.66 7.48 -0.18
C ILE A 104 -3.90 7.38 -1.06
N ILE A 105 -4.55 6.20 -1.06
CA ILE A 105 -5.76 5.96 -1.83
C ILE A 105 -6.88 6.92 -1.40
N ARG A 106 -7.17 7.00 -0.09
CA ARG A 106 -8.20 7.94 0.43
C ARG A 106 -7.92 9.40 0.10
N TYR A 107 -6.66 9.81 0.00
CA TYR A 107 -6.29 11.18 -0.34
C TYR A 107 -6.66 11.56 -1.77
N PHE A 108 -6.62 10.59 -2.69
CA PHE A 108 -6.89 10.81 -4.10
C PHE A 108 -8.27 10.32 -4.56
N ASP A 109 -9.01 9.62 -3.70
CA ASP A 109 -10.38 9.17 -3.97
C ASP A 109 -11.38 10.32 -4.07
N LYS A 110 -11.51 10.89 -5.28
CA LYS A 110 -12.44 11.99 -5.58
C LYS A 110 -13.85 11.52 -5.92
N GLU A 111 -14.01 10.29 -6.37
CA GLU A 111 -15.28 9.76 -6.91
C GLU A 111 -15.89 8.64 -6.03
N GLY A 112 -15.21 8.19 -4.98
CA GLY A 112 -15.70 7.20 -4.02
C GLY A 112 -15.61 5.75 -4.49
N GLY A 113 -14.97 5.50 -5.64
CA GLY A 113 -14.78 4.15 -6.18
C GLY A 113 -13.71 3.37 -5.42
N GLU A 114 -12.66 4.06 -4.97
CA GLU A 114 -11.52 3.44 -4.31
C GLU A 114 -11.86 3.08 -2.85
N ALA A 115 -12.80 3.79 -2.23
CA ALA A 115 -13.40 3.40 -0.95
C ALA A 115 -14.05 2.01 -0.96
N GLN A 116 -14.66 1.59 -2.09
CA GLN A 116 -15.25 0.25 -2.19
C GLN A 116 -14.18 -0.85 -2.19
N PHE A 117 -13.06 -0.59 -2.88
CA PHE A 117 -11.91 -1.49 -2.87
C PHE A 117 -11.34 -1.65 -1.45
N LEU A 118 -11.12 -0.54 -0.74
CA LEU A 118 -10.62 -0.55 0.64
C LEU A 118 -11.58 -1.30 1.58
N ASN A 119 -12.89 -1.06 1.45
CA ASN A 119 -13.88 -1.78 2.24
C ASN A 119 -13.86 -3.29 1.95
N GLY A 120 -13.75 -3.69 0.68
CA GLY A 120 -13.64 -5.10 0.30
C GLY A 120 -12.43 -5.79 0.93
N ILE A 121 -11.27 -5.12 0.96
CA ILE A 121 -10.07 -5.65 1.64
C ILE A 121 -10.30 -5.77 3.14
N ARG A 122 -10.89 -4.75 3.78
CA ARG A 122 -11.17 -4.77 5.22
C ARG A 122 -12.20 -5.83 5.61
N GLU A 123 -13.22 -6.06 4.80
CA GLU A 123 -14.17 -7.16 5.00
C GLU A 123 -13.47 -8.52 5.01
N GLN A 124 -12.60 -8.79 4.03
CA GLN A 124 -11.80 -10.03 4.00
C GLN A 124 -10.85 -10.13 5.19
N THR A 125 -10.22 -9.01 5.56
CA THR A 125 -9.35 -8.93 6.75
C THR A 125 -10.13 -9.31 8.00
N PHE A 126 -11.35 -8.81 8.17
CA PHE A 126 -12.19 -9.09 9.33
C PHE A 126 -12.50 -10.60 9.45
N VAL A 127 -12.79 -11.27 8.33
CA VAL A 127 -13.00 -12.72 8.30
C VAL A 127 -11.73 -13.47 8.73
N VAL A 128 -10.56 -13.09 8.20
CA VAL A 128 -9.27 -13.71 8.57
C VAL A 128 -8.98 -13.53 10.06
N LEU A 129 -9.22 -12.33 10.61
CA LEU A 129 -9.03 -12.02 12.02
C LEU A 129 -9.99 -12.83 12.90
N GLN A 130 -11.24 -12.98 12.49
CA GLN A 130 -12.23 -13.78 13.23
C GLN A 130 -11.84 -15.26 13.29
N ASP A 131 -11.50 -15.87 12.14
CA ASP A 131 -11.04 -17.25 12.07
C ASP A 131 -9.79 -17.47 12.95
N ARG A 132 -8.86 -16.50 12.91
CA ARG A 132 -7.63 -16.59 13.70
C ARG A 132 -7.86 -16.36 15.19
N LEU A 133 -8.82 -15.52 15.57
CA LEU A 133 -9.19 -15.29 16.97
C LEU A 133 -9.75 -16.57 17.59
N GLU A 134 -10.63 -17.29 16.89
CA GLU A 134 -11.23 -18.53 17.40
C GLU A 134 -10.15 -19.56 17.75
N THR A 135 -9.23 -19.80 16.80
CA THR A 135 -8.12 -20.74 17.00
C THR A 135 -7.10 -20.28 18.05
N SER A 136 -6.82 -18.97 18.12
CA SER A 136 -5.86 -18.41 19.09
C SER A 136 -6.45 -18.36 20.50
N ALA A 137 -7.76 -18.10 20.64
CA ALA A 137 -8.46 -18.08 21.93
C ALA A 137 -8.51 -19.47 22.55
N ASP A 138 -8.79 -20.52 21.76
CA ASP A 138 -8.74 -21.90 22.23
C ASP A 138 -7.35 -22.26 22.75
N THR A 139 -6.31 -21.89 21.99
CA THR A 139 -4.91 -22.10 22.38
C THR A 139 -4.56 -21.34 23.66
N CYS A 140 -4.98 -20.08 23.77
CA CYS A 140 -4.74 -19.25 24.95
C CYS A 140 -5.45 -19.80 26.20
N THR A 141 -6.64 -20.37 26.04
CA THR A 141 -7.40 -20.96 27.16
C THR A 141 -6.71 -22.22 27.68
N GLN A 142 -6.09 -23.00 26.81
CA GLN A 142 -5.31 -24.20 27.17
C GLN A 142 -3.91 -23.85 27.71
N HIS A 143 -3.27 -22.84 27.13
CA HIS A 143 -1.90 -22.40 27.42
C HIS A 143 -1.82 -20.87 27.47
N PRO A 144 -2.16 -20.25 28.62
CA PRO A 144 -2.17 -18.80 28.78
C PRO A 144 -0.76 -18.26 28.98
N THR A 145 -0.01 -18.13 27.88
CA THR A 145 1.27 -17.41 27.87
C THR A 145 1.04 -15.93 27.55
N PRO A 146 1.93 -15.02 27.98
CA PRO A 146 1.82 -13.60 27.65
C PRO A 146 1.68 -13.34 26.15
N GLU A 147 2.36 -14.13 25.31
CA GLU A 147 2.34 -14.01 23.86
C GLU A 147 0.99 -14.41 23.27
N ASN A 148 0.37 -15.47 23.77
CA ASN A 148 -0.96 -15.91 23.33
C ASN A 148 -2.05 -14.90 23.73
N VAL A 149 -1.96 -14.34 24.93
CA VAL A 149 -2.86 -13.27 25.39
C VAL A 149 -2.66 -12.01 24.54
N ALA A 150 -1.41 -11.62 24.30
CA ALA A 150 -1.08 -10.46 23.47
C ALA A 150 -1.61 -10.62 22.04
N LEU A 151 -1.49 -11.80 21.43
CA LEU A 151 -2.05 -12.09 20.11
C LEU A 151 -3.57 -11.92 20.10
N CYS A 152 -4.29 -12.49 21.07
CA CYS A 152 -5.76 -12.35 21.13
C CYS A 152 -6.18 -10.88 21.27
N LEU A 153 -5.51 -10.12 22.14
CA LEU A 153 -5.78 -8.70 22.34
C LEU A 153 -5.45 -7.87 21.09
N ALA A 154 -4.35 -8.18 20.40
CA ALA A 154 -3.98 -7.51 19.16
C ALA A 154 -5.03 -7.74 18.06
N ILE A 155 -5.48 -8.98 17.89
CA ILE A 155 -6.54 -9.32 16.93
C ILE A 155 -7.83 -8.53 17.24
N LEU A 156 -8.26 -8.54 18.50
CA LEU A 156 -9.47 -7.80 18.93
C LEU A 156 -9.33 -6.29 18.68
N SER A 157 -8.15 -5.73 18.93
CA SER A 157 -7.87 -4.31 18.68
C SER A 157 -7.95 -3.98 17.19
N VAL A 158 -7.38 -4.82 16.32
CA VAL A 158 -7.45 -4.61 14.87
C VAL A 158 -8.87 -4.78 14.37
N MET A 159 -9.62 -5.79 14.84
CA MET A 159 -11.03 -5.96 14.49
C MET A 159 -11.88 -4.72 14.85
N ASP A 160 -11.63 -4.11 16.02
CA ASP A 160 -12.30 -2.88 16.42
C ASP A 160 -11.96 -1.68 15.51
N SER A 161 -10.69 -1.57 15.09
CA SER A 161 -10.25 -0.57 14.09
C SER A 161 -10.95 -0.78 12.75
N VAL A 162 -10.96 -2.02 12.25
CA VAL A 162 -11.60 -2.39 10.98
C VAL A 162 -13.08 -2.03 10.98
N LEU A 163 -13.81 -2.35 12.06
CA LEU A 163 -15.21 -1.95 12.21
C LEU A 163 -15.38 -0.42 12.19
N GLY A 164 -14.49 0.31 12.86
CA GLY A 164 -14.47 1.77 12.82
C GLY A 164 -14.26 2.33 11.41
N GLU A 165 -13.36 1.74 10.64
CA GLU A 165 -13.08 2.13 9.24
C GLU A 165 -14.26 1.84 8.31
N MET A 166 -14.99 0.75 8.54
CA MET A 166 -16.22 0.40 7.81
C MET A 166 -17.44 1.23 8.25
N GLY A 167 -17.27 2.20 9.16
CA GLY A 167 -18.32 3.11 9.61
C GLY A 167 -19.20 2.57 10.75
N VAL A 168 -18.81 1.46 11.39
CA VAL A 168 -19.55 0.90 12.53
C VAL A 168 -19.30 1.77 13.78
N PRO A 169 -20.36 2.33 14.39
CA PRO A 169 -20.20 3.28 15.49
C PRO A 169 -19.66 2.59 16.75
N PRO A 170 -18.92 3.32 17.62
CA PRO A 170 -18.34 2.75 18.84
C PRO A 170 -19.34 2.17 19.84
N VAL A 171 -20.63 2.51 19.75
CA VAL A 171 -21.73 1.99 20.60
C VAL A 171 -22.47 0.83 19.93
N SER A 172 -21.94 0.27 18.84
CA SER A 172 -22.57 -0.89 18.21
C SER A 172 -22.46 -2.14 19.10
N PRO A 173 -23.46 -3.04 19.06
CA PRO A 173 -23.40 -4.32 19.79
C PRO A 173 -22.17 -5.16 19.42
N GLU A 174 -21.71 -5.06 18.17
CA GLU A 174 -20.53 -5.79 17.68
C GLU A 174 -19.24 -5.30 18.35
N ARG A 175 -19.03 -3.98 18.44
CA ARG A 175 -17.85 -3.40 19.10
C ARG A 175 -17.93 -3.51 20.62
N GLU A 176 -19.13 -3.52 21.21
CA GLU A 176 -19.33 -3.88 22.61
C GLU A 176 -18.91 -5.33 22.87
N ARG A 177 -19.36 -6.29 22.04
CA ARG A 177 -18.95 -7.69 22.14
C ARG A 177 -17.44 -7.87 22.09
N LEU A 178 -16.74 -7.21 21.16
CA LEU A 178 -15.27 -7.30 21.09
C LEU A 178 -14.59 -6.80 22.37
N ARG A 179 -15.08 -5.69 22.96
CA ARG A 179 -14.55 -5.15 24.21
C ARG A 179 -14.81 -6.07 25.39
N ASP A 180 -15.97 -6.72 25.45
CA ASP A 180 -16.27 -7.67 26.51
C ASP A 180 -15.41 -8.92 26.41
N ILE A 181 -15.11 -9.40 25.20
CA ILE A 181 -14.14 -10.47 24.99
C ILE A 181 -12.74 -10.02 25.43
N ALA A 182 -12.30 -8.82 25.04
CA ALA A 182 -10.99 -8.29 25.42
C ALA A 182 -10.83 -8.17 26.93
N ARG A 183 -11.89 -7.77 27.65
CA ARG A 183 -11.91 -7.73 29.12
C ARG A 183 -11.79 -9.11 29.77
N ALA A 184 -12.15 -10.19 29.10
CA ALA A 184 -11.98 -11.54 29.64
C ALA A 184 -10.51 -11.99 29.67
N PHE A 185 -9.63 -11.30 28.92
CA PHE A 185 -8.20 -11.58 28.87
C PHE A 185 -7.35 -10.69 29.80
N VAL A 186 -7.95 -9.71 30.50
CA VAL A 186 -7.29 -8.73 31.39
C VAL A 186 -7.81 -8.86 32.81
#